data_AF-A0AAV0AW60-F1
#
_entry.id   AF-A0AAV0AW60-F1
#
_cell.length_a   1.000
_cell.length_b   1.000
_cell.length_c   1.000
_cell.angle_alpha   90.00
_cell.angle_beta   90.00
_cell.angle_gamma   90.00
#
_symmetry.space_group_name_H-M   'P 1'
#
loop_
_entity.id
_entity.type
_entity.pdbx_description
1 polymer ?
#
loop_
_entity_poly.entity_id
_entity_poly.type
_entity_poly.pdbx_seq_one_letter_code
_entity_poly.pdbx_strand_id
1 'polypeptide(L)'
;KYKGITVHLQIVYGSVATMIPFEERIANPDHNMRWTVALRSATSPPPDSDILKQRSIKGDIIGVADNLSHFIKKVSFKIHNSYPNPLRMIDRAPYEINETGWGEFLIYIKMYFVSESGEKPLQF
;
A
#
# COMPACT_ATOMS: atom_id res chain seq x y z
N LYS A 1 19.57 9.45 -28.46
CA LYS A 1 19.29 8.28 -27.59
C LYS A 1 20.34 8.27 -26.49
N TYR A 2 19.99 8.73 -25.29
CA TYR A 2 20.90 8.64 -24.14
C TYR A 2 20.95 7.17 -23.68
N LYS A 3 22.15 6.60 -23.55
CA LYS A 3 22.39 5.25 -23.01
C LYS A 3 23.14 5.41 -21.69
N GLY A 4 22.78 4.62 -20.68
CA GLY A 4 23.49 4.59 -19.39
C GLY A 4 22.98 5.55 -18.31
N ILE A 5 21.77 6.10 -18.44
CA ILE A 5 21.13 6.85 -17.34
C ILE A 5 20.39 5.86 -16.45
N THR A 6 20.81 5.80 -15.18
CA THR A 6 20.15 5.01 -14.14
C THR A 6 19.35 5.93 -13.23
N VAL A 7 18.12 5.55 -12.90
CA VAL A 7 17.26 6.26 -11.95
C VAL A 7 17.02 5.35 -10.75
N HIS A 8 17.25 5.86 -9.54
CA HIS A 8 16.96 5.15 -8.30
C HIS A 8 15.66 5.68 -7.70
N LEU A 9 14.69 4.79 -7.50
CA LEU A 9 13.42 5.12 -6.88
C LEU A 9 13.41 4.65 -5.42
N GLN A 10 13.23 5.59 -4.49
CA GLN A 10 13.07 5.27 -3.08
C GLN A 10 11.59 5.01 -2.77
N ILE A 11 11.29 3.78 -2.39
CA ILE A 11 9.95 3.35 -1.99
C ILE A 11 9.95 2.92 -0.53
N VAL A 12 8.81 3.09 0.13
CA VAL A 12 8.52 2.55 1.45
C VAL A 12 7.35 1.60 1.31
N TYR A 13 7.48 0.40 1.85
CA TYR A 13 6.40 -0.58 1.92
C TYR A 13 6.24 -1.06 3.35
N GLY A 14 5.03 -1.43 3.73
CA GLY A 14 4.73 -1.89 5.07
C GLY A 14 3.25 -1.76 5.38
N SER A 15 2.93 -1.89 6.66
CA SER A 15 1.56 -1.80 7.14
C SER A 15 1.43 -0.94 8.39
N VAL A 16 0.27 -0.33 8.53
CA VAL A 16 -0.18 0.35 9.75
C VAL A 16 -1.48 -0.31 10.23
N ALA A 17 -1.68 -0.39 11.53
CA ALA A 17 -2.88 -0.99 12.10
C ALA A 17 -3.36 -0.20 13.32
N THR A 18 -4.68 -0.21 13.55
CA THR A 18 -5.30 0.37 14.74
C THR A 18 -6.44 -0.52 15.24
N MET A 19 -6.74 -0.43 16.53
CA MET A 19 -7.85 -1.16 17.12
C MET A 19 -9.18 -0.61 16.62
N ILE A 20 -10.10 -1.51 16.28
CA ILE A 20 -11.49 -1.16 15.97
C ILE A 20 -12.24 -1.00 17.31
N PRO A 21 -12.94 0.12 17.58
CA PRO A 21 -13.78 0.27 18.75
C PRO A 21 -14.87 -0.80 18.82
N PHE A 22 -15.29 -1.21 20.02
CA PHE A 22 -16.24 -2.30 20.19
C PHE A 22 -17.57 -2.03 19.45
N GLU A 23 -17.99 -0.77 19.43
CA GLU A 23 -19.21 -0.29 18.79
C GLU A 23 -19.20 -0.52 17.26
N GLU A 24 -18.02 -0.50 16.63
CA GLU A 24 -17.86 -0.74 15.19
C GLU A 24 -17.74 -2.24 14.85
N ARG A 25 -17.55 -3.12 15.85
CA ARG A 25 -17.39 -4.58 15.64
C ARG A 25 -18.71 -5.32 15.44
N ILE A 26 -19.85 -4.64 15.45
CA ILE A 26 -21.17 -5.26 15.32
C ILE A 26 -21.28 -6.08 14.02
N ALA A 27 -20.68 -5.61 12.92
CA ALA A 27 -20.74 -6.30 11.64
C ALA A 27 -19.82 -7.53 11.53
N ASN A 28 -18.68 -7.51 12.21
CA ASN A 28 -17.71 -8.62 12.25
C ASN A 28 -17.07 -8.69 13.64
N PRO A 29 -17.71 -9.40 14.59
CA PRO A 29 -17.26 -9.44 15.98
C PRO A 29 -15.85 -10.01 16.16
N ASP A 30 -15.46 -10.92 15.27
CA ASP A 30 -14.15 -11.57 15.31
C ASP A 30 -13.02 -10.60 14.94
N HIS A 31 -13.29 -9.53 14.19
CA HIS A 31 -12.27 -8.58 13.75
C HIS A 31 -12.03 -7.52 14.82
N ASN A 32 -10.79 -7.42 15.31
CA ASN A 32 -10.41 -6.49 16.38
C ASN A 32 -9.51 -5.33 15.89
N MET A 33 -8.95 -5.43 14.69
CA MET A 33 -8.03 -4.48 14.10
C MET A 33 -8.45 -4.08 12.69
N ARG A 34 -8.24 -2.82 12.35
CA ARG A 34 -8.23 -2.32 10.97
C ARG A 34 -6.78 -2.08 10.60
N TRP A 35 -6.39 -2.53 9.42
CA TRP A 35 -5.03 -2.42 8.94
C TRP A 35 -5.00 -1.92 7.51
N THR A 36 -3.91 -1.23 7.18
CA THR A 36 -3.59 -0.78 5.83
C THR A 36 -2.22 -1.30 5.47
N VAL A 37 -2.09 -2.02 4.36
CA VAL A 37 -0.79 -2.35 3.75
C VAL A 37 -0.60 -1.47 2.52
N ALA A 38 0.59 -0.91 2.34
CA ALA A 38 0.85 0.04 1.27
C ALA A 38 2.25 -0.06 0.69
N LEU A 39 2.39 0.39 -0.57
CA LEU A 39 3.65 0.71 -1.22
C LEU A 39 3.60 2.18 -1.66
N ARG A 40 4.52 3.00 -1.15
CA ARG A 40 4.47 4.47 -1.23
C ARG A 40 5.83 5.05 -1.57
N SER A 41 5.88 6.32 -1.98
CA SER A 41 7.13 7.06 -2.08
C SER A 41 7.75 7.24 -0.71
N ALA A 42 9.07 7.32 -0.62
CA ALA A 42 9.75 7.57 0.66
C ALA A 42 9.48 8.97 1.24
N THR A 43 9.19 9.94 0.38
CA THR A 43 8.90 11.32 0.80
C THR A 43 7.50 11.39 1.42
N SER A 44 7.42 11.83 2.68
CA SER A 44 6.17 12.09 3.39
C SER A 44 5.65 13.51 3.09
N PRO A 45 4.34 13.69 2.93
CA PRO A 45 3.75 15.00 2.71
C PRO A 45 3.71 15.82 4.01
N PRO A 46 3.46 17.15 3.94
CA PRO A 46 3.29 17.98 5.13
C PRO A 46 2.14 17.47 6.03
N PRO A 47 2.23 17.63 7.36
CA PRO A 47 1.23 17.12 8.31
C PRO A 47 -0.22 17.52 8.03
N ASP A 48 -0.46 18.72 7.48
CA ASP A 48 -1.80 19.24 7.21
C ASP A 48 -2.31 18.97 5.78
N SER A 49 -1.59 18.18 5.00
CA SER A 49 -1.96 17.88 3.61
C SER A 49 -3.26 17.10 3.49
N ASP A 50 -4.04 17.38 2.45
CA ASP A 50 -5.35 16.74 2.24
C ASP A 50 -5.25 15.23 1.98
N ILE A 51 -4.10 14.77 1.46
CA ILE A 51 -3.79 13.35 1.29
C ILE A 51 -3.82 12.61 2.63
N LEU A 52 -3.29 13.23 3.70
CA LEU A 52 -3.28 12.63 5.04
C LEU A 52 -4.68 12.60 5.66
N LYS A 53 -5.53 13.58 5.36
CA LYS A 53 -6.92 13.65 5.86
C LYS A 53 -7.80 12.54 5.28
N GLN A 54 -7.46 12.03 4.11
CA GLN A 54 -8.19 10.96 3.42
C GLN A 54 -7.78 9.54 3.87
N ARG A 55 -6.79 9.42 4.77
CA ARG A 55 -6.31 8.12 5.26
C ARG A 55 -7.37 7.40 6.10
N SER A 56 -7.41 6.08 5.96
CA SER A 56 -8.29 5.19 6.73
C SER A 56 -7.91 5.11 8.22
N ILE A 57 -6.63 5.28 8.53
CA ILE A 57 -6.07 5.25 9.89
C ILE A 57 -5.50 6.63 10.21
N LYS A 58 -6.06 7.26 11.24
CA LYS A 58 -5.59 8.56 11.75
C LYS A 58 -4.17 8.40 12.31
N GLY A 59 -3.26 9.28 11.89
CA GLY A 59 -1.85 9.24 12.29
C GLY A 59 -0.92 8.51 11.31
N ASP A 60 -1.46 7.92 10.24
CA ASP A 60 -0.64 7.39 9.14
C ASP A 60 -0.08 8.55 8.28
N ILE A 61 1.14 8.99 8.61
CA ILE A 61 1.84 10.11 7.96
C ILE A 61 2.94 9.64 6.97
N ILE A 62 3.02 8.34 6.68
CA ILE A 62 4.14 7.77 5.93
C ILE A 62 3.91 7.85 4.41
N GLY A 63 4.82 8.52 3.70
CA GLY A 63 4.96 8.49 2.25
C GLY A 63 3.84 9.19 1.46
N VAL A 64 3.86 9.04 0.13
CA VAL A 64 2.89 9.57 -0.88
C VAL A 64 3.11 11.02 -1.35
N ALA A 65 4.16 11.73 -0.91
CA ALA A 65 4.40 13.07 -1.47
C ALA A 65 4.74 13.05 -2.98
N ASP A 66 5.40 11.98 -3.46
CA ASP A 66 5.81 11.86 -4.86
C ASP A 66 4.88 10.94 -5.66
N ASN A 67 4.64 11.30 -6.91
CA ASN A 67 3.83 10.50 -7.83
C ASN A 67 4.65 9.33 -8.42
N LEU A 68 4.39 8.12 -7.92
CA LEU A 68 5.04 6.89 -8.41
C LEU A 68 4.45 6.34 -9.72
N SER A 69 3.31 6.85 -10.19
CA SER A 69 2.56 6.29 -11.33
C SER A 69 3.33 6.31 -12.64
N HIS A 70 4.35 7.16 -12.76
CA HIS A 70 5.24 7.21 -13.93
C HIS A 70 6.19 6.01 -14.01
N PHE A 71 6.46 5.35 -12.87
CA PHE A 71 7.39 4.23 -12.78
C PHE A 71 6.67 2.91 -12.52
N ILE A 72 5.52 2.95 -11.83
CA ILE A 72 4.75 1.78 -11.42
C ILE A 72 3.52 1.63 -12.30
N LYS A 73 3.43 0.49 -13.01
CA LYS A 73 2.25 0.10 -13.77
C LYS A 73 1.13 -0.41 -12.88
N LYS A 74 1.48 -1.26 -11.91
CA LYS A 74 0.55 -1.82 -10.92
C LYS A 74 1.30 -2.46 -9.76
N VAL A 75 0.61 -2.66 -8.65
CA VAL A 75 1.08 -3.42 -7.50
C VAL A 75 0.07 -4.53 -7.21
N SER A 76 0.54 -5.75 -7.01
CA SER A 76 -0.30 -6.84 -6.50
C SER A 76 0.05 -7.15 -5.06
N PHE A 77 -0.97 -7.31 -4.23
CA PHE A 77 -0.84 -7.76 -2.86
C PHE A 77 -1.55 -9.10 -2.74
N LYS A 78 -0.81 -10.11 -2.28
CA LYS A 78 -1.39 -11.41 -1.93
C LYS A 78 -1.55 -11.47 -0.41
N ILE A 79 -2.79 -11.36 0.04
CA ILE A 79 -3.20 -11.46 1.43
C ILE A 79 -3.66 -12.89 1.75
N HIS A 80 -3.98 -13.17 3.01
CA HIS A 80 -4.36 -14.51 3.47
C HIS A 80 -5.65 -15.01 2.78
N ASN A 81 -5.73 -16.32 2.54
CA ASN A 81 -6.85 -16.95 1.80
C ASN A 81 -8.21 -16.88 2.52
N SER A 82 -8.23 -16.49 3.81
CA SER A 82 -9.48 -16.23 4.53
C SER A 82 -10.22 -14.99 4.01
N TYR A 83 -9.53 -14.09 3.30
CA TYR A 83 -10.14 -12.90 2.73
C TYR A 83 -10.70 -13.19 1.33
N PRO A 84 -11.86 -12.60 0.98
CA PRO A 84 -12.36 -12.66 -0.38
C PRO A 84 -11.38 -11.95 -1.32
N ASN A 85 -11.15 -12.57 -2.49
CA ASN A 85 -10.20 -12.08 -3.49
C ASN A 85 -8.81 -11.81 -2.88
N PRO A 86 -8.10 -12.85 -2.39
CA PRO A 86 -6.85 -12.68 -1.64
C PRO A 86 -5.69 -12.15 -2.50
N LEU A 87 -5.81 -12.18 -3.83
CA LEU A 87 -4.90 -11.50 -4.74
C LEU A 87 -5.53 -10.21 -5.23
N ARG A 88 -5.11 -9.08 -4.66
CA ARG A 88 -5.59 -7.74 -5.01
C ARG A 88 -4.60 -7.09 -5.96
N MET A 89 -5.06 -6.59 -7.10
CA MET A 89 -4.24 -5.85 -8.05
C MET A 89 -4.69 -4.39 -8.07
N ILE A 90 -3.77 -3.49 -7.77
CA ILE A 90 -3.98 -2.04 -7.76
C ILE A 90 -3.18 -1.43 -8.91
N ASP A 91 -3.87 -0.91 -9.92
CA ASP A 91 -3.26 -0.39 -11.16
C ASP A 91 -3.05 1.13 -11.14
N ARG A 92 -3.59 1.83 -10.12
CA ARG A 92 -3.46 3.27 -9.95
C ARG A 92 -3.20 3.63 -8.49
N ALA A 93 -2.44 4.70 -8.28
CA ALA A 93 -2.25 5.23 -6.94
C ALA A 93 -3.60 5.66 -6.31
N PRO A 94 -3.78 5.50 -4.99
CA PRO A 94 -2.80 4.99 -4.01
C PRO A 94 -2.66 3.46 -4.05
N TYR A 95 -1.41 2.96 -4.03
CA TYR A 95 -1.11 1.52 -4.03
C TYR A 95 -1.21 0.94 -2.62
N GLU A 96 -2.44 0.78 -2.13
CA GLU A 96 -2.71 0.28 -0.78
C GLU A 96 -4.00 -0.52 -0.69
N ILE A 97 -4.11 -1.30 0.37
CA ILE A 97 -5.31 -2.08 0.71
C ILE A 97 -5.65 -1.80 2.16
N ASN A 98 -6.94 -1.58 2.40
CA ASN A 98 -7.54 -1.39 3.71
C ASN A 98 -8.42 -2.60 4.00
N GLU A 99 -8.21 -3.24 5.14
CA GLU A 99 -8.95 -4.43 5.55
C GLU A 99 -9.08 -4.47 7.08
N THR A 100 -9.86 -5.43 7.57
CA THR A 100 -10.03 -5.67 9.01
C THR A 100 -9.68 -7.12 9.32
N GLY A 101 -9.19 -7.41 10.52
CA GLY A 101 -8.78 -8.76 10.91
C GLY A 101 -8.47 -8.86 12.39
N TRP A 102 -8.00 -10.03 12.80
CA TRP A 102 -7.72 -10.35 14.21
C TRP A 102 -6.31 -10.85 14.50
N GLY A 103 -5.54 -11.17 13.45
CA GLY A 103 -4.23 -11.78 13.57
C GLY A 103 -3.28 -11.33 12.46
N GLU A 104 -2.05 -11.80 12.57
CA GLU A 104 -0.95 -11.46 11.67
C GLU A 104 -0.76 -12.55 10.62
N PHE A 105 -0.32 -12.15 9.42
CA PHE A 105 -0.01 -13.06 8.34
C PHE A 105 0.98 -12.40 7.36
N LEU A 106 1.63 -13.23 6.54
CA LEU A 106 2.53 -12.74 5.50
C LEU A 106 1.75 -12.17 4.32
N ILE A 107 2.11 -10.95 3.90
CA ILE A 107 1.58 -10.30 2.69
C ILE A 107 2.71 -10.28 1.67
N TYR A 108 2.50 -10.91 0.52
CA TYR A 108 3.45 -10.81 -0.60
C TYR A 108 3.09 -9.59 -1.45
N ILE A 109 4.04 -8.68 -1.62
CA ILE A 109 3.86 -7.46 -2.42
C ILE A 109 4.67 -7.62 -3.69
N LYS A 110 4.04 -7.44 -4.86
CA LYS A 110 4.74 -7.49 -6.14
C LYS A 110 4.45 -6.24 -6.95
N MET A 111 5.50 -5.47 -7.21
CA MET A 111 5.48 -4.24 -7.97
C MET A 111 5.84 -4.50 -9.44
N TYR A 112 5.02 -4.01 -10.35
CA TYR A 112 5.23 -4.09 -11.78
C TYR A 112 5.60 -2.71 -12.31
N PHE A 113 6.74 -2.59 -12.96
CA PHE A 113 7.14 -1.35 -13.61
C PHE A 113 6.36 -1.09 -14.90
N VAL A 114 6.36 0.17 -15.33
CA VAL A 114 5.92 0.57 -16.68
C VAL A 114 6.76 -0.13 -17.74
N SER A 115 6.18 -0.39 -18.91
CA SER A 115 6.84 -1.21 -19.94
C SER A 115 8.09 -0.55 -20.51
N GLU A 116 8.13 0.78 -20.48
CA GLU A 116 9.21 1.64 -20.95
C GLU A 116 10.48 1.52 -20.10
N SER A 117 10.37 1.05 -18.84
CA SER A 117 11.56 0.88 -18.00
C SER A 117 12.41 -0.32 -18.42
N GLY A 118 11.81 -1.33 -19.08
CA GLY A 118 12.46 -2.61 -19.36
C GLY A 118 12.78 -3.45 -18.11
N GLU A 119 12.30 -3.04 -16.94
CA GLU A 119 12.59 -3.69 -15.66
C GLU A 119 11.68 -4.89 -15.38
N LYS A 120 12.22 -5.89 -14.70
CA LYS A 120 11.43 -7.04 -14.23
C LYS A 120 10.61 -6.65 -13.00
N PRO A 121 9.44 -7.28 -12.76
CA PRO A 121 8.70 -7.06 -11.53
C PRO A 121 9.53 -7.35 -10.27
N LEU A 122 9.42 -6.51 -9.26
CA LEU A 122 10.04 -6.71 -7.94
C LEU A 122 9.03 -7.35 -6.99
N GLN A 123 9.50 -8.28 -6.15
CA GLN A 123 8.70 -8.91 -5.12
C GLN A 123 9.36 -8.68 -3.75
N PHE A 124 8.53 -8.32 -2.78
CA PHE A 124 8.86 -8.11 -1.39
C PHE A 124 8.12 -9.15 -0.53
#